data_AF-X1HQA7-F1
#
_entry.id   AF-X1HQA7-F1
#
_cell.length_a   1.000
_cell.length_b   1.000
_cell.length_c   1.000
_cell.angle_alpha   90.00
_cell.angle_beta   90.00
_cell.angle_gamma   90.00
#
_symmetry.space_group_name_H-M   'P 1'
#
loop_
_entity.id
_entity.type
_entity.pdbx_description
1 polymer ?
#
loop_
_entity_poly.entity_id
_entity_poly.type
_entity_poly.pdbx_seq_one_letter_code
_entity_poly.pdbx_strand_id
1 'polypeptide(L)'
;IVIPKAKKVEFPTLLEQVPPKIKVYSIESIISEKFEAMVKLSMANSRMKDFYDVYTLSINYNFHGNRLKKAIESTFKMRKTIVPVNPLIFQTEFHNDKGRQMQWTAFLHKSRIADTDENFNQVMERITEFLKPIVISIKNKTQIEKSWCPSLGCWR
;
A
#
# COMPACT_ATOMS: atom_id res chain seq x y z
N ILE A 1 15.54 8.26 -6.25
CA ILE A 1 15.44 7.76 -7.66
C ILE A 1 14.09 7.05 -7.76
N VAL A 2 13.19 7.47 -8.66
CA VAL A 2 11.79 6.99 -8.74
C VAL A 2 11.67 5.88 -9.77
N ILE A 3 11.07 4.75 -9.38
CA ILE A 3 10.85 3.59 -10.25
C ILE A 3 9.47 2.98 -9.95
N PRO A 4 8.57 2.78 -10.94
CA PRO A 4 8.75 3.00 -12.38
C PRO A 4 8.87 4.49 -12.78
N LYS A 5 9.31 4.77 -14.03
CA LYS A 5 9.40 6.14 -14.57
C LYS A 5 8.05 6.84 -14.44
N ALA A 6 8.05 8.03 -13.84
CA ALA A 6 6.87 8.88 -13.70
C ALA A 6 6.20 9.12 -15.07
N LYS A 7 4.88 8.87 -15.17
CA LYS A 7 4.07 9.28 -16.32
C LYS A 7 3.81 10.79 -16.23
N LYS A 8 3.98 11.50 -17.34
CA LYS A 8 3.56 12.90 -17.49
C LYS A 8 2.04 12.91 -17.68
N VAL A 9 1.32 13.69 -16.87
CA VAL A 9 -0.10 13.99 -17.07
C VAL A 9 -0.20 15.50 -17.25
N GLU A 10 -0.88 15.95 -18.30
CA GLU A 10 -1.13 17.36 -18.58
C GLU A 10 -2.41 17.79 -17.87
N PHE A 11 -2.34 18.83 -17.03
CA PHE A 11 -3.48 19.43 -16.38
C PHE A 11 -3.92 20.67 -17.17
N PRO A 12 -5.22 20.87 -17.44
CA PRO A 12 -5.69 22.08 -18.09
C PRO A 12 -5.48 23.29 -17.17
N THR A 13 -4.79 24.31 -17.67
CA THR A 13 -4.57 25.58 -16.98
C THR A 13 -5.66 26.58 -17.39
N LEU A 14 -6.19 27.32 -16.40
CA LEU A 14 -7.20 28.39 -16.62
C LEU A 14 -6.61 29.69 -17.20
N LEU A 15 -5.28 29.80 -17.28
CA LEU A 15 -4.55 30.90 -17.88
C LEU A 15 -3.58 30.32 -18.90
N GLU A 16 -3.39 31.01 -20.04
CA GLU A 16 -2.53 30.65 -21.17
C GLU A 16 -1.03 30.62 -20.79
N GLN A 17 -0.65 29.71 -19.90
CA GLN A 17 0.71 29.49 -19.45
C GLN A 17 1.10 28.02 -19.60
N VAL A 18 2.39 27.78 -19.85
CA VAL A 18 2.95 26.44 -20.02
C VAL A 18 2.58 25.55 -18.82
N PRO A 19 1.91 24.41 -19.01
CA PRO A 19 1.45 23.57 -17.89
C PRO A 19 2.62 23.11 -17.02
N PRO A 20 2.55 23.24 -15.68
CA PRO A 20 3.61 22.79 -14.79
C PRO A 20 3.74 21.25 -14.86
N LYS A 21 4.96 20.76 -15.07
CA LYS A 21 5.26 19.32 -15.08
C LYS A 21 5.31 18.78 -13.65
N ILE A 22 4.17 18.38 -13.11
CA ILE A 22 4.08 17.72 -11.81
C ILE A 22 4.52 16.25 -11.95
N LYS A 23 5.49 15.81 -11.14
CA LYS A 23 5.80 14.38 -11.01
C LYS A 23 4.70 13.72 -10.18
N VAL A 24 3.72 13.12 -10.85
CA VAL A 24 2.69 12.34 -10.16
C VAL A 24 3.31 11.00 -9.75
N TYR A 25 3.35 10.73 -8.45
CA TYR A 25 3.77 9.44 -7.92
C TYR A 25 2.84 8.35 -8.44
N SER A 26 3.40 7.19 -8.84
CA SER A 26 2.57 6.07 -9.24
C SER A 26 1.86 5.49 -8.02
N ILE A 27 0.72 4.83 -8.23
CA ILE A 27 -0.02 4.15 -7.16
C ILE A 27 0.84 3.09 -6.45
N GLU A 28 1.78 2.46 -7.16
CA GLU A 28 2.78 1.56 -6.56
C GLU A 28 3.73 2.29 -5.61
N SER A 29 4.12 3.53 -5.94
CA SER A 29 4.99 4.34 -5.08
C SER A 29 4.25 4.72 -3.79
N ILE A 30 2.97 5.09 -3.89
CA ILE A 30 2.12 5.39 -2.73
C ILE A 30 2.03 4.18 -1.81
N ILE A 31 1.74 3.00 -2.36
CA ILE A 31 1.67 1.75 -1.58
C ILE A 31 3.02 1.45 -0.94
N SER A 32 4.11 1.65 -1.67
CA SER A 32 5.46 1.36 -1.17
C SER A 32 5.84 2.24 0.02
N GLU A 33 5.51 3.53 -0.02
CA GLU A 33 5.75 4.45 1.10
C GLU A 33 4.90 4.09 2.32
N LYS A 34 3.62 3.78 2.11
CA LYS A 34 2.71 3.38 3.19
C LYS A 34 3.13 2.07 3.82
N PHE A 35 3.49 1.08 3.01
CA PHE A 35 3.96 -0.20 3.50
C PHE A 35 5.30 -0.07 4.24
N GLU A 36 6.21 0.78 3.78
CA GLU A 36 7.46 1.08 4.51
C GLU A 36 7.17 1.69 5.88
N ALA A 37 6.28 2.67 5.96
CA ALA A 37 5.86 3.26 7.23
C ALA A 37 5.21 2.21 8.15
N MET A 38 4.34 1.35 7.61
CA MET A 38 3.71 0.27 8.38
C MET A 38 4.72 -0.67 9.00
N VAL A 39 5.72 -1.10 8.21
CA VAL A 39 6.79 -1.98 8.67
C VAL A 39 7.66 -1.30 9.71
N LYS A 40 8.09 -0.07 9.44
CA LYS A 40 9.01 0.69 10.30
C LYS A 40 8.42 0.97 11.68
N LEU A 41 7.12 1.28 11.73
CA LEU A 41 6.43 1.63 12.97
C LEU A 41 5.90 0.40 13.73
N SER A 42 5.63 -0.70 13.02
CA SER A 42 5.27 -1.99 13.62
C SER A 42 4.24 -1.86 14.76
N MET A 43 4.55 -2.32 15.97
CA MET A 43 3.68 -2.28 17.15
C MET A 43 3.26 -0.87 17.57
N ALA A 44 4.10 0.15 17.33
CA ALA A 44 3.79 1.55 17.63
C ALA A 44 2.94 2.22 16.54
N ASN A 45 2.57 1.50 15.47
CA ASN A 45 1.84 2.10 14.36
C ASN A 45 0.39 2.43 14.74
N SER A 46 0.07 3.70 14.95
CA SER A 46 -1.29 4.20 15.15
C SER A 46 -1.86 4.92 13.93
N ARG A 47 -1.14 4.92 12.79
CA ARG A 47 -1.53 5.63 11.57
C ARG A 47 -2.55 4.80 10.77
N MET A 48 -3.78 4.73 11.27
CA MET A 48 -4.87 3.95 10.64
C MET A 48 -5.13 4.33 9.18
N LYS A 49 -4.90 5.60 8.83
CA LYS A 49 -4.99 6.09 7.44
C LYS A 49 -4.11 5.33 6.46
N ASP A 50 -2.92 4.88 6.86
CA ASP A 50 -2.04 4.14 5.93
C ASP A 50 -2.65 2.79 5.56
N PHE A 51 -3.29 2.10 6.51
CA PHE A 51 -4.00 0.84 6.25
C PHE A 51 -5.20 1.06 5.36
N TYR A 52 -5.99 2.10 5.65
CA TYR A 52 -7.11 2.52 4.80
C TYR A 52 -6.66 2.76 3.37
N ASP A 53 -5.65 3.59 3.16
CA ASP A 53 -5.22 3.95 1.81
C ASP A 53 -4.70 2.72 1.04
N VAL A 54 -3.95 1.80 1.66
CA VAL A 54 -3.51 0.56 1.00
C VAL A 54 -4.69 -0.36 0.70
N TYR A 55 -5.61 -0.53 1.65
CA TYR A 55 -6.83 -1.33 1.46
C TYR A 55 -7.66 -0.79 0.30
N THR A 56 -7.99 0.50 0.32
CA THR A 56 -8.75 1.19 -0.73
C THR A 56 -8.07 1.07 -2.09
N LEU A 57 -6.74 1.22 -2.17
CA LEU A 57 -6.02 1.02 -3.42
C LEU A 57 -6.11 -0.45 -3.90
N SER A 58 -6.02 -1.41 -2.99
CA SER A 58 -6.11 -2.84 -3.31
C SER A 58 -7.49 -3.29 -3.83
N ILE A 59 -8.58 -2.60 -3.46
CA ILE A 59 -9.93 -2.96 -3.94
C ILE A 59 -10.35 -2.18 -5.18
N ASN A 60 -9.65 -1.09 -5.53
CA ASN A 60 -10.03 -0.22 -6.64
C ASN A 60 -9.11 -0.30 -7.87
N TYR A 61 -7.87 -0.78 -7.72
CA TYR A 61 -6.88 -0.72 -8.81
C TYR A 61 -6.22 -2.08 -9.09
N ASN A 62 -5.84 -2.26 -10.36
CA ASN A 62 -5.00 -3.37 -10.80
C ASN A 62 -3.53 -3.01 -10.61
N PHE A 63 -2.72 -4.00 -10.25
CA PHE A 63 -1.27 -3.84 -10.08
C PHE A 63 -0.52 -4.90 -10.85
N HIS A 64 0.57 -4.53 -11.51
CA HIS A 64 1.52 -5.51 -12.03
C HIS A 64 2.55 -5.86 -10.97
N GLY A 65 2.72 -7.15 -10.67
CA GLY A 65 3.55 -7.61 -9.56
C GLY A 65 4.97 -7.09 -9.65
N ASN A 66 5.61 -7.22 -10.82
CA ASN A 66 6.97 -6.74 -11.03
C ASN A 66 7.13 -5.22 -10.83
N ARG A 67 6.11 -4.41 -11.15
CA ARG A 67 6.16 -2.95 -10.93
C ARG A 67 6.04 -2.62 -9.45
N LEU A 68 5.09 -3.25 -8.76
CA LEU A 68 4.88 -3.05 -7.33
C LEU A 68 6.10 -3.52 -6.52
N LYS A 69 6.63 -4.70 -6.84
CA LYS A 69 7.88 -5.23 -6.28
C LYS A 69 9.01 -4.20 -6.36
N LYS A 70 9.25 -3.67 -7.57
CA LYS A 70 10.34 -2.73 -7.82
C LYS A 70 10.17 -1.40 -7.07
N ALA A 71 8.92 -0.93 -6.93
CA ALA A 71 8.61 0.27 -6.15
C ALA A 71 8.88 0.05 -4.66
N ILE A 72 8.49 -1.11 -4.11
CA ILE A 72 8.73 -1.47 -2.70
C ILE A 72 10.22 -1.58 -2.43
N GLU A 73 10.96 -2.34 -3.24
CA GLU A 73 12.42 -2.48 -3.12
C GLU A 73 13.13 -1.13 -3.17
N SER A 74 12.74 -0.26 -4.11
CA SER A 74 13.32 1.07 -4.26
C SER A 74 13.07 1.96 -3.04
N THR A 75 11.85 1.91 -2.51
CA THR A 75 11.44 2.73 -1.36
C THR A 75 12.14 2.30 -0.09
N PHE A 76 12.13 1.00 0.21
CA PHE A 76 12.80 0.43 1.38
C PHE A 76 14.31 0.69 1.34
N LYS A 77 14.95 0.50 0.18
CA LYS A 77 16.37 0.83 -0.02
C LYS A 77 16.66 2.31 0.24
N MET A 78 15.84 3.21 -0.32
CA MET A 78 16.02 4.65 -0.15
C MET A 78 15.84 5.11 1.30
N ARG A 79 14.86 4.52 2.01
CA ARG A 79 14.56 4.81 3.42
C ARG A 79 15.48 4.09 4.40
N LYS A 80 16.39 3.23 3.90
CA LYS A 80 17.28 2.36 4.69
C LYS A 80 16.51 1.44 5.65
N THR A 81 15.34 0.98 5.21
CA THR A 81 14.50 0.04 5.95
C THR A 81 14.63 -1.34 5.32
N ILE A 82 14.84 -2.37 6.14
CA ILE A 82 14.93 -3.75 5.66
C ILE A 82 13.51 -4.29 5.46
N VAL A 83 13.24 -4.93 4.32
CA VAL A 83 11.97 -5.66 4.11
C VAL A 83 12.00 -6.92 4.99
N PRO A 84 11.12 -7.06 6.00
CA PRO A 84 11.11 -8.22 6.87
C PRO A 84 10.67 -9.47 6.11
N VAL A 85 11.23 -10.62 6.49
CA VAL A 85 10.81 -11.93 5.95
C VAL A 85 9.35 -12.24 6.29
N ASN A 86 8.94 -11.90 7.51
CA ASN A 86 7.57 -12.04 7.98
C ASN A 86 7.18 -10.78 8.77
N PRO A 87 6.74 -9.70 8.10
CA PRO A 87 6.31 -8.47 8.75
C PRO A 87 5.23 -8.75 9.80
N LEU A 88 5.33 -8.12 10.98
CA LEU A 88 4.35 -8.27 12.05
C LEU A 88 2.92 -7.94 11.59
N ILE A 89 2.77 -7.02 10.63
CA ILE A 89 1.46 -6.64 10.08
C ILE A 89 0.74 -7.77 9.33
N PHE A 90 1.42 -8.86 8.98
CA PHE A 90 0.79 -10.03 8.34
C PHE A 90 0.41 -11.12 9.34
N GLN A 91 0.66 -10.91 10.63
CA GLN A 91 0.38 -11.89 11.68
C GLN A 91 -1.02 -11.69 12.25
N THR A 92 -1.70 -12.80 12.54
CA THR A 92 -3.07 -12.81 13.03
C THR A 92 -3.21 -12.07 14.37
N GLU A 93 -2.18 -12.11 15.21
CA GLU A 93 -2.11 -11.37 16.47
C GLU A 93 -2.17 -9.86 16.25
N PHE A 94 -1.61 -9.36 15.15
CA PHE A 94 -1.68 -7.94 14.79
C PHE A 94 -3.09 -7.56 14.32
N HIS A 95 -3.76 -8.45 13.61
CA HIS A 95 -5.11 -8.23 13.05
C HIS A 95 -6.17 -8.21 14.17
N ASN A 96 -5.99 -9.08 15.16
CA ASN A 96 -6.92 -9.29 16.28
C ASN A 96 -6.62 -8.45 17.52
N ASP A 97 -5.63 -7.55 17.47
CA ASP A 97 -5.35 -6.66 18.58
C ASP A 97 -6.54 -5.71 18.85
N LYS A 98 -7.09 -5.79 20.07
CA LYS A 98 -8.26 -5.01 20.48
C LYS A 98 -8.01 -3.51 20.40
N GLY A 99 -6.79 -3.07 20.72
CA GLY A 99 -6.40 -1.66 20.63
C GLY A 99 -6.50 -1.13 19.21
N ARG A 100 -6.04 -1.90 18.24
CA ARG A 100 -6.09 -1.57 16.81
C ARG A 100 -7.50 -1.55 16.24
N GLN A 101 -8.33 -2.52 16.63
CA GLN A 101 -9.74 -2.53 16.23
C GLN A 101 -10.44 -1.24 16.69
N MET A 102 -10.24 -0.84 17.95
CA MET A 102 -10.79 0.44 18.45
C MET A 102 -10.22 1.65 17.70
N GLN A 103 -8.91 1.68 17.43
CA GLN A 103 -8.29 2.77 16.66
C GLN A 103 -8.83 2.86 15.23
N TRP A 104 -9.09 1.71 14.59
CA TRP A 104 -9.66 1.61 13.25
C TRP A 104 -11.07 2.19 13.20
N THR A 105 -11.97 1.72 14.07
CA THR A 105 -13.34 2.23 14.14
C THR A 105 -13.37 3.73 14.46
N ALA A 106 -12.55 4.19 15.42
CA ALA A 106 -12.43 5.60 15.74
C ALA A 106 -11.93 6.44 14.55
N PHE A 107 -10.98 5.90 13.77
CA PHE A 107 -10.48 6.54 12.55
C PHE A 107 -11.58 6.67 11.48
N LEU A 108 -12.33 5.60 11.19
CA LEU A 108 -13.42 5.62 10.22
C LEU A 108 -14.49 6.65 10.59
N HIS A 109 -14.93 6.62 11.85
CA HIS A 109 -15.95 7.55 12.35
C HIS A 109 -15.48 9.01 12.29
N LYS A 110 -14.26 9.30 12.78
CA LYS A 110 -13.70 10.66 12.76
C LYS A 110 -13.50 11.18 11.32
N SER A 111 -13.18 10.28 10.40
CA SER A 111 -12.97 10.61 8.98
C SER A 111 -14.26 10.60 8.16
N ARG A 112 -15.40 10.23 8.77
CA ARG A 112 -16.72 10.10 8.12
C ARG A 112 -16.70 9.15 6.91
N ILE A 113 -15.98 8.04 7.04
CA ILE A 113 -15.89 7.00 6.02
C ILE A 113 -16.95 5.95 6.35
N ALA A 114 -17.97 5.82 5.50
CA ALA A 114 -19.08 4.88 5.70
C ALA A 114 -18.97 3.60 4.84
N ASP A 115 -18.32 3.67 3.67
CA ASP A 115 -18.29 2.58 2.69
C ASP A 115 -17.06 1.66 2.86
N THR A 116 -16.64 1.39 4.09
CA THR A 116 -15.46 0.57 4.38
C THR A 116 -15.72 -0.33 5.56
N ASP A 117 -15.18 -1.55 5.49
CA ASP A 117 -15.38 -2.55 6.52
C ASP A 117 -14.85 -2.07 7.89
N GLU A 118 -15.73 -2.05 8.89
CA GLU A 118 -15.37 -1.73 10.27
C GLU A 118 -14.56 -2.85 10.92
N ASN A 119 -14.60 -4.05 10.36
CA ASN A 119 -13.77 -5.16 10.81
C ASN A 119 -12.33 -5.00 10.29
N PHE A 120 -11.47 -4.49 11.17
CA PHE A 120 -10.04 -4.32 10.88
C PHE A 120 -9.36 -5.63 10.44
N ASN A 121 -9.82 -6.79 10.92
CA ASN A 121 -9.26 -8.07 10.48
C ASN A 121 -9.49 -8.29 8.97
N GLN A 122 -10.69 -8.07 8.46
CA GLN A 122 -11.00 -8.21 7.03
C GLN A 122 -10.16 -7.27 6.16
N VAL A 123 -9.95 -6.04 6.64
CA VAL A 123 -9.06 -5.06 6.00
C VAL A 123 -7.62 -5.59 5.93
N MET A 124 -7.14 -6.19 7.01
CA MET A 124 -5.77 -6.71 7.09
C MET A 124 -5.58 -8.03 6.33
N GLU A 125 -6.58 -8.90 6.28
CA GLU A 125 -6.59 -10.10 5.43
C GLU A 125 -6.39 -9.69 3.98
N ARG A 126 -7.18 -8.71 3.51
CA ARG A 126 -7.08 -8.16 2.16
C ARG A 126 -5.70 -7.57 1.85
N ILE A 127 -5.16 -6.76 2.77
CA ILE A 127 -3.81 -6.18 2.63
C ILE A 127 -2.74 -7.29 2.58
N THR A 128 -2.92 -8.34 3.38
CA THR A 128 -2.00 -9.47 3.46
C THR A 128 -2.00 -10.27 2.15
N GLU A 129 -3.17 -10.60 1.61
CA GLU A 129 -3.32 -11.25 0.29
C GLU A 129 -2.64 -10.45 -0.83
N PHE A 130 -2.76 -9.12 -0.75
CA PHE A 130 -2.19 -8.21 -1.72
C PHE A 130 -0.65 -8.13 -1.63
N LEU A 131 -0.10 -7.89 -0.43
CA LEU A 131 1.33 -7.57 -0.26
C LEU A 131 2.23 -8.78 0.02
N LYS A 132 1.73 -9.83 0.67
CA LYS A 132 2.54 -10.99 1.09
C LYS A 132 3.23 -11.69 -0.10
N PRO A 133 2.57 -11.94 -1.24
CA PRO A 133 3.24 -12.53 -2.42
C PRO A 133 4.39 -11.67 -2.94
N ILE A 134 4.25 -10.33 -2.86
CA ILE A 134 5.29 -9.40 -3.28
C ILE A 134 6.49 -9.49 -2.34
N VAL A 135 6.27 -9.46 -1.02
CA VAL A 135 7.34 -9.61 -0.01
C VAL A 135 8.10 -10.93 -0.19
N ILE A 136 7.38 -12.03 -0.42
CA ILE A 136 7.99 -13.35 -0.70
C ILE A 136 8.87 -13.28 -1.96
N SER A 137 8.39 -12.62 -3.04
CA SER A 137 9.15 -12.48 -4.28
C SER A 137 10.42 -11.62 -4.13
N ILE A 138 10.40 -10.62 -3.25
CA ILE A 138 11.58 -9.79 -2.91
C ILE A 138 12.61 -10.67 -2.20
N LYS A 139 12.19 -11.40 -1.16
CA LYS A 139 13.06 -12.30 -0.40
C LYS A 139 13.71 -13.35 -1.29
N ASN A 140 12.92 -14.02 -2.12
CA ASN A 140 13.38 -15.10 -2.98
C ASN A 140 14.09 -14.59 -4.25
N LYS A 141 14.13 -13.28 -4.46
CA LYS A 141 14.65 -12.63 -5.68
C LYS A 141 13.99 -13.15 -6.97
N THR A 142 12.74 -13.60 -6.89
CA THR A 142 11.96 -14.11 -8.02
C THR A 142 11.13 -13.03 -8.68
N GLN A 143 10.80 -13.21 -9.96
CA GLN A 143 9.84 -12.34 -10.64
C GLN A 143 8.40 -12.70 -10.25
N ILE A 144 7.50 -11.72 -10.38
CA ILE A 144 6.06 -11.91 -10.24
C ILE A 144 5.37 -11.27 -11.44
N GLU A 145 5.19 -12.09 -12.48
CA GLU A 145 4.56 -11.70 -13.75
C GLU A 145 3.03 -11.68 -13.69
N LYS A 146 2.48 -11.85 -12.48
CA LYS A 146 1.06 -11.81 -12.20
C LYS A 146 0.56 -10.37 -12.08
N SER A 147 -0.74 -10.20 -12.30
CA SER A 147 -1.45 -8.94 -12.04
C SER A 147 -2.49 -9.12 -10.94
N TRP A 148 -2.58 -8.14 -10.05
CA TRP A 148 -3.58 -8.12 -9.00
C TRP A 148 -4.95 -7.80 -9.58
N CYS A 149 -5.92 -8.66 -9.29
CA CYS A 149 -7.31 -8.49 -9.69
C CYS A 149 -8.14 -7.99 -8.49
N PRO A 150 -8.52 -6.70 -8.44
CA PRO A 150 -9.18 -6.11 -7.28
C PRO A 150 -10.56 -6.72 -7.01
N SER A 151 -11.33 -7.09 -8.03
CA SER A 151 -12.65 -7.70 -7.84
C SER A 151 -12.59 -9.07 -7.17
N LEU A 152 -11.47 -9.78 -7.27
CA LEU A 152 -11.32 -11.14 -6.76
C LEU A 152 -10.38 -11.25 -5.56
N GLY A 153 -9.57 -10.22 -5.30
CA GLY A 153 -8.61 -10.25 -4.21
C GLY A 153 -7.45 -11.20 -4.41
N CYS A 154 -7.03 -11.44 -5.66
CA CYS A 154 -5.94 -12.37 -5.92
C CYS A 154 -5.05 -11.93 -7.08
N TRP A 155 -3.82 -12.48 -7.08
CA TRP A 155 -2.86 -12.33 -8.16
C TRP A 155 -3.09 -13.39 -9.24
N ARG A 156 -3.33 -12.96 -10.48
CA ARG A 156 -3.54 -13.79 -11.67
C ARG A 156 -2.34 -13.76 -12.60
#